data_AF-A0A7V4G9M8-F1
#
_entry.id   AF-A0A7V4G9M8-F1
#
_cell.length_a   1.000
_cell.length_b   1.000
_cell.length_c   1.000
_cell.angle_alpha   90.00
_cell.angle_beta   90.00
_cell.angle_gamma   90.00
#
_symmetry.space_group_name_H-M   'P 1'
#
loop_
_entity.id
_entity.type
_entity.pdbx_description
1 polymer ?
#
loop_
_entity_poly.entity_id
_entity_poly.type
_entity_poly.pdbx_seq_one_letter_code
_entity_poly.pdbx_strand_id
1 'polypeptide(L)'
;MHKTLKRFLPLLCAVFILVGALPAWADYIAVDPTDYINGEPYWEGYRSTATPGQITAYDGWSPDYNGSFQIAWKITFDNTTKLFTYTYTLSAAGGGSLIKKLSHWILQVTTGSGFDIQVVSEYPKITGGPAWFASTVDDKPNPYMPQTNIGPKGEDIWGVKWDVPEGAGAIFTVKFTTENAPVWGDFYAVDGGEKYDGNRIWAVAYNTGFGQEFDSNNMGKWIVVPDSAPPTGVPLPGALLLLGAGLARLAAYRRRHRVV
;
A
#
# COMPACT_ATOMS: atom_id res chain seq x y z
N MET A 1 5.12 16.33 -56.97
CA MET A 1 5.09 15.57 -55.70
C MET A 1 4.38 16.25 -54.52
N HIS A 2 4.02 17.54 -54.57
CA HIS A 2 3.48 18.27 -53.40
C HIS A 2 1.98 18.09 -53.08
N LYS A 3 1.18 17.44 -53.95
CA LYS A 3 -0.29 17.39 -53.79
C LYS A 3 -0.82 16.22 -52.95
N THR A 4 0.00 15.20 -52.67
CA THR A 4 -0.43 13.99 -51.94
C THR A 4 -0.36 14.17 -50.41
N LEU A 5 0.57 14.97 -49.87
CA LEU A 5 0.74 15.14 -48.43
C LEU A 5 -0.43 15.87 -47.74
N LYS A 6 -1.11 16.79 -48.45
CA LYS A 6 -2.26 17.56 -47.94
C LYS A 6 -3.52 16.72 -47.70
N ARG A 7 -3.62 15.51 -48.28
CA ARG A 7 -4.77 14.63 -48.10
C ARG A 7 -4.66 13.74 -46.85
N PHE A 8 -3.46 13.57 -46.29
CA PHE A 8 -3.23 12.70 -45.12
C PHE A 8 -3.14 13.45 -43.78
N LEU A 9 -2.89 14.75 -43.79
CA LEU A 9 -2.79 15.59 -42.58
C LEU A 9 -4.03 15.57 -41.66
N PRO A 10 -5.29 15.63 -42.15
CA PRO A 10 -6.45 15.56 -41.26
C PRO A 10 -6.69 14.14 -40.70
N LEU A 11 -6.18 13.10 -41.38
CA LEU A 11 -6.23 11.72 -40.88
C LEU A 11 -5.24 11.53 -39.72
N LEU A 12 -4.07 12.16 -39.79
CA LEU A 12 -3.05 12.12 -38.73
C LEU A 12 -3.49 12.88 -37.46
N CYS A 13 -4.14 14.05 -37.60
CA CYS A 13 -4.65 14.80 -36.46
C CYS A 13 -5.83 14.11 -35.76
N ALA A 14 -6.66 13.36 -36.50
CA ALA A 14 -7.74 12.55 -35.92
C ALA A 14 -7.20 11.37 -35.09
N VAL A 15 -6.07 10.79 -35.50
CA VAL A 15 -5.39 9.73 -34.75
C VAL A 15 -4.73 10.29 -33.47
N PHE A 16 -4.13 11.48 -33.51
CA PHE A 16 -3.51 12.11 -32.32
C PHE A 16 -4.50 12.59 -31.25
N ILE A 17 -5.72 13.00 -31.64
CA ILE A 17 -6.76 13.46 -30.71
C ILE A 17 -7.51 12.28 -30.06
N LEU A 18 -7.52 11.10 -30.70
CA LEU A 18 -8.07 9.87 -30.13
C LEU A 18 -7.16 9.20 -29.09
N VAL A 19 -5.89 9.64 -28.97
CA VAL A 19 -4.90 9.01 -28.07
C VAL A 19 -4.59 9.86 -26.83
N GLY A 20 -4.95 11.15 -26.80
CA GLY A 20 -4.33 12.12 -25.87
C GLY A 20 -5.10 12.57 -24.62
N ALA A 21 -6.28 12.04 -24.32
CA ALA A 21 -7.06 12.56 -23.19
C ALA A 21 -7.72 11.45 -22.37
N LEU A 22 -6.90 10.74 -21.60
CA LEU A 22 -7.38 10.02 -20.42
C LEU A 22 -6.99 10.84 -19.18
N PRO A 23 -7.91 11.06 -18.23
CA PRO A 23 -7.54 11.64 -16.95
C PRO A 23 -6.56 10.67 -16.27
N ALA A 24 -5.36 11.15 -15.99
CA ALA A 24 -4.39 10.43 -15.16
C ALA A 24 -4.88 10.55 -13.70
N TRP A 25 -5.77 9.65 -13.31
CA TRP A 25 -5.90 9.30 -11.90
C TRP A 25 -4.62 8.53 -11.57
N ALA A 26 -3.96 8.87 -10.47
CA ALA A 26 -2.88 8.05 -9.96
C ALA A 26 -3.49 6.70 -9.59
N ASP A 27 -3.42 5.75 -10.51
CA ASP A 27 -3.89 4.39 -10.28
C ASP A 27 -3.03 3.78 -9.18
N TYR A 28 -3.67 3.33 -8.11
CA TYR A 28 -3.04 2.44 -7.15
C TYR A 28 -2.63 1.16 -7.90
N ILE A 29 -1.36 0.79 -7.82
CA ILE A 29 -0.84 -0.38 -8.51
C ILE A 29 -1.18 -1.60 -7.68
N ALA A 30 -2.27 -2.29 -8.07
CA ALA A 30 -2.61 -3.59 -7.53
C ALA A 30 -1.41 -4.54 -7.66
N VAL A 31 -1.17 -5.34 -6.62
CA VAL A 31 -0.16 -6.40 -6.68
C VAL A 31 -0.74 -7.54 -7.51
N ASP A 32 -0.27 -7.70 -8.75
CA ASP A 32 -0.71 -8.81 -9.59
C ASP A 32 -0.25 -10.15 -8.95
N PRO A 33 -1.14 -11.13 -8.74
CA PRO A 33 -0.77 -12.47 -8.29
C PRO A 33 0.26 -13.17 -9.16
N THR A 34 0.39 -12.76 -10.42
CA THR A 34 1.29 -13.32 -11.41
C THR A 34 2.59 -12.53 -11.57
N ASP A 35 2.70 -11.39 -10.88
CA ASP A 35 3.95 -10.64 -10.86
C ASP A 35 4.97 -11.36 -9.94
N TYR A 36 6.24 -11.31 -10.33
CA TYR A 36 7.37 -11.88 -9.56
C TYR A 36 8.49 -10.85 -9.41
N ILE A 37 9.11 -10.75 -8.22
CA ILE A 37 10.45 -10.13 -8.06
C ILE A 37 11.43 -11.22 -7.70
N ASN A 38 12.53 -11.30 -8.43
CA ASN A 38 13.60 -12.27 -8.20
C ASN A 38 13.11 -13.73 -8.16
N GLY A 39 11.99 -14.05 -8.83
CA GLY A 39 11.43 -15.39 -8.92
C GLY A 39 10.42 -15.77 -7.83
N GLU A 40 10.09 -14.86 -6.90
CA GLU A 40 9.09 -15.10 -5.85
C GLU A 40 7.80 -14.30 -6.10
N PRO A 41 6.61 -14.89 -5.88
CA PRO A 41 5.34 -14.21 -6.09
C PRO A 41 5.16 -13.12 -5.05
N TYR A 42 4.71 -11.92 -5.43
CA TYR A 42 4.56 -10.80 -4.49
C TYR A 42 3.60 -11.04 -3.31
N TRP A 43 2.78 -12.08 -3.42
CA TRP A 43 1.90 -12.54 -2.38
C TRP A 43 2.67 -13.17 -1.21
N GLU A 44 3.95 -13.49 -1.38
CA GLU A 44 4.85 -13.92 -0.30
C GLU A 44 6.15 -13.12 -0.36
N GLY A 45 6.54 -12.52 0.76
CA GLY A 45 7.73 -11.67 0.77
C GLY A 45 8.11 -11.18 2.15
N TYR A 46 9.20 -10.44 2.22
CA TYR A 46 9.61 -9.77 3.45
C TYR A 46 10.36 -8.46 3.16
N ARG A 47 10.44 -7.62 4.20
CA ARG A 47 11.37 -6.51 4.31
C ARG A 47 12.18 -6.69 5.58
N SER A 48 13.45 -6.34 5.54
CA SER A 48 14.38 -6.56 6.65
C SER A 48 15.41 -5.45 6.77
N THR A 49 15.83 -5.15 8.00
CA THR A 49 16.99 -4.27 8.25
C THR A 49 18.30 -4.86 7.74
N ALA A 50 18.36 -6.17 7.45
CA ALA A 50 19.51 -6.82 6.83
C ALA A 50 19.69 -6.43 5.35
N THR A 51 18.67 -5.87 4.70
CA THR A 51 18.75 -5.35 3.34
C THR A 51 18.69 -3.83 3.35
N PRO A 52 19.74 -3.12 2.91
CA PRO A 52 19.77 -1.67 2.89
C PRO A 52 18.58 -1.08 2.14
N GLY A 53 17.96 -0.05 2.70
CA GLY A 53 16.90 0.70 2.04
C GLY A 53 15.51 0.05 2.11
N GLN A 54 15.29 -1.02 2.87
CA GLN A 54 13.97 -1.63 3.04
C GLN A 54 13.23 -1.16 4.31
N ILE A 55 13.90 -1.27 5.47
CA ILE A 55 13.35 -0.90 6.79
C ILE A 55 14.29 0.09 7.45
N THR A 56 13.73 1.16 8.01
CA THR A 56 14.39 1.99 9.00
C THR A 56 14.02 1.47 10.38
N ALA A 57 15.02 1.20 11.22
CA ALA A 57 14.83 0.77 12.60
C ALA A 57 15.77 1.53 13.54
N TYR A 58 15.37 1.63 14.81
CA TYR A 58 16.14 2.32 15.86
C TYR A 58 16.33 1.43 17.09
N ASP A 59 17.32 1.79 17.93
CA ASP A 59 17.69 1.10 19.17
C ASP A 59 17.83 -0.43 18.95
N GLY A 60 17.31 -1.28 19.84
CA GLY A 60 17.50 -2.73 19.81
C GLY A 60 16.90 -3.46 18.60
N TRP A 61 16.31 -2.75 17.65
CA TRP A 61 15.91 -3.26 16.34
C TRP A 61 16.81 -2.79 15.19
N SER A 62 17.71 -1.83 15.44
CA SER A 62 18.71 -1.35 14.47
C SER A 62 19.95 -2.25 14.46
N PRO A 63 20.52 -2.53 13.27
CA PRO A 63 21.82 -3.21 13.14
C PRO A 63 22.95 -2.55 13.93
N ASP A 64 22.90 -1.22 14.14
CA ASP A 64 23.93 -0.47 14.86
C ASP A 64 24.03 -0.86 16.35
N TYR A 65 22.98 -1.45 16.91
CA TYR A 65 22.91 -1.91 18.30
C TYR A 65 22.85 -3.44 18.41
N ASN A 66 23.40 -4.16 17.41
CA ASN A 66 23.25 -5.61 17.25
C ASN A 66 21.79 -6.09 17.17
N GLY A 67 20.87 -5.17 16.88
CA GLY A 67 19.46 -5.41 16.66
C GLY A 67 19.17 -5.86 15.23
N SER A 68 17.97 -6.36 15.00
CA SER A 68 17.42 -6.45 13.65
C SER A 68 15.91 -6.54 13.69
N PHE A 69 15.28 -6.19 12.56
CA PHE A 69 13.83 -6.25 12.40
C PHE A 69 13.49 -6.72 10.99
N GLN A 70 12.45 -7.53 10.90
CA GLN A 70 11.88 -8.06 9.68
C GLN A 70 10.36 -8.10 9.80
N ILE A 71 9.70 -7.75 8.71
CA ILE A 71 8.28 -8.05 8.50
C ILE A 71 8.16 -8.92 7.26
N ALA A 72 7.60 -10.12 7.43
CA ALA A 72 7.26 -11.03 6.34
C ALA A 72 5.74 -11.06 6.15
N TRP A 73 5.29 -11.26 4.92
CA TRP A 73 3.87 -11.44 4.61
C TRP A 73 3.64 -12.66 3.73
N LYS A 74 2.44 -13.23 3.86
CA LYS A 74 1.88 -14.25 3.00
C LYS A 74 0.41 -13.95 2.76
N ILE A 75 0.02 -13.94 1.49
CA ILE A 75 -1.31 -13.53 1.04
C ILE A 75 -1.88 -14.66 0.19
N THR A 76 -3.10 -15.06 0.46
CA THR A 76 -3.82 -16.07 -0.34
C THR A 76 -5.21 -15.59 -0.66
N PHE A 77 -5.70 -15.89 -1.86
CA PHE A 77 -7.07 -15.58 -2.28
C PHE A 77 -7.90 -16.86 -2.37
N ASP A 78 -9.05 -16.88 -1.70
CA ASP A 78 -10.00 -17.96 -1.79
C ASP A 78 -11.05 -17.67 -2.86
N ASN A 79 -11.02 -18.44 -3.95
CA ASN A 79 -11.96 -18.30 -5.06
C ASN A 79 -13.42 -18.60 -4.71
N THR A 80 -13.68 -19.28 -3.59
CA THR A 80 -15.03 -19.64 -3.12
C THR A 80 -15.64 -18.48 -2.33
N THR A 81 -14.92 -18.00 -1.32
CA THR A 81 -15.39 -16.91 -0.44
C THR A 81 -15.13 -15.52 -1.02
N LYS A 82 -14.27 -15.42 -2.05
CA LYS A 82 -13.78 -14.15 -2.62
C LYS A 82 -13.02 -13.28 -1.61
N LEU A 83 -12.40 -13.90 -0.61
CA LEU A 83 -11.63 -13.23 0.43
C LEU A 83 -10.13 -13.42 0.24
N PHE A 84 -9.37 -12.37 0.55
CA PHE A 84 -7.94 -12.42 0.77
C PHE A 84 -7.66 -12.78 2.23
N THR A 85 -6.67 -13.63 2.45
CA THR A 85 -6.10 -13.92 3.78
C THR A 85 -4.70 -13.33 3.83
N TYR A 86 -4.47 -12.39 4.74
CA TYR A 86 -3.16 -11.81 5.00
C TYR A 86 -2.58 -12.46 6.25
N THR A 87 -1.31 -12.84 6.19
CA THR A 87 -0.53 -13.31 7.34
C THR A 87 0.77 -12.53 7.39
N TYR A 88 0.93 -11.67 8.39
CA TYR A 88 2.16 -10.94 8.66
C TYR A 88 2.91 -11.59 9.81
N THR A 89 4.24 -11.67 9.71
CA THR A 89 5.12 -12.13 10.79
C THR A 89 6.20 -11.08 11.03
N LEU A 90 6.22 -10.53 12.24
CA LEU A 90 7.22 -9.59 12.73
C LEU A 90 8.26 -10.35 13.56
N SER A 91 9.53 -10.21 13.21
CA SER A 91 10.64 -10.99 13.75
C SER A 91 11.97 -10.25 13.61
N ALA A 92 13.07 -10.81 14.14
CA ALA A 92 14.41 -10.37 13.80
C ALA A 92 14.77 -10.79 12.35
N ALA A 93 15.80 -10.16 11.76
CA ALA A 93 16.27 -10.54 10.44
C ALA A 93 16.64 -12.03 10.40
N GLY A 94 16.22 -12.72 9.33
CA GLY A 94 16.39 -14.17 9.21
C GLY A 94 15.33 -14.98 9.96
N GLY A 95 14.28 -14.35 10.49
CA GLY A 95 13.16 -15.03 11.14
C GLY A 95 13.37 -15.34 12.63
N GLY A 96 14.42 -14.79 13.24
CA GLY A 96 14.73 -14.99 14.66
C GLY A 96 13.83 -14.20 15.61
N SER A 97 14.12 -14.32 16.91
CA SER A 97 13.43 -13.55 17.95
C SER A 97 13.89 -12.09 17.97
N LEU A 98 12.95 -11.14 18.07
CA LEU A 98 13.27 -9.73 18.32
C LEU A 98 13.99 -9.58 19.69
N ILE A 99 15.04 -8.77 19.73
CA ILE A 99 15.76 -8.47 20.98
C ILE A 99 14.90 -7.63 21.93
N LYS A 100 14.11 -6.70 21.39
CA LYS A 100 13.13 -5.89 22.14
C LYS A 100 11.73 -6.39 21.81
N LYS A 101 10.87 -6.51 22.83
CA LYS A 101 9.52 -7.04 22.66
C LYS A 101 8.62 -6.00 21.98
N LEU A 102 8.00 -6.40 20.88
CA LEU A 102 6.98 -5.61 20.20
C LEU A 102 5.82 -5.29 21.17
N SER A 103 5.41 -4.02 21.23
CA SER A 103 4.24 -3.57 22.00
C SER A 103 3.04 -3.43 21.10
N HIS A 104 3.20 -2.77 19.95
CA HIS A 104 2.14 -2.67 18.97
C HIS A 104 2.67 -2.40 17.57
N TRP A 105 1.78 -2.66 16.62
CA TRP A 105 2.01 -2.52 15.19
C TRP A 105 0.80 -1.85 14.55
N ILE A 106 1.05 -0.95 13.61
CA ILE A 106 0.07 -0.23 12.81
C ILE A 106 0.32 -0.60 11.34
N LEU A 107 -0.71 -1.12 10.68
CA LEU A 107 -0.71 -1.41 9.25
C LEU A 107 -1.51 -0.34 8.53
N GLN A 108 -0.97 0.25 7.46
CA GLN A 108 -1.72 1.16 6.61
C GLN A 108 -2.90 0.44 5.98
N VAL A 109 -4.01 1.16 5.89
CA VAL A 109 -5.22 0.74 5.18
C VAL A 109 -5.75 1.96 4.42
N THR A 110 -6.75 1.78 3.54
CA THR A 110 -7.27 2.90 2.73
C THR A 110 -8.09 3.88 3.56
N THR A 111 -7.91 5.17 3.28
CA THR A 111 -8.72 6.26 3.83
C THR A 111 -10.08 6.35 3.12
N GLY A 112 -11.18 6.54 3.87
CA GLY A 112 -12.50 6.77 3.26
C GLY A 112 -13.69 6.50 4.18
N SER A 113 -14.87 7.00 3.79
CA SER A 113 -16.15 6.76 4.48
C SER A 113 -16.70 5.34 4.30
N GLY A 114 -16.07 4.53 3.45
CA GLY A 114 -16.32 3.10 3.28
C GLY A 114 -15.25 2.31 4.00
N PHE A 115 -15.22 2.44 5.33
CA PHE A 115 -14.26 1.75 6.18
C PHE A 115 -14.52 0.24 6.17
N ASP A 116 -14.13 -0.44 5.11
CA ASP A 116 -14.44 -1.85 4.91
C ASP A 116 -13.16 -2.65 4.77
N ILE A 117 -12.21 -2.47 5.69
CA ILE A 117 -11.63 -3.69 6.25
C ILE A 117 -12.76 -4.36 7.04
N GLN A 118 -13.57 -5.14 6.34
CA GLN A 118 -14.37 -6.17 6.97
C GLN A 118 -13.39 -7.28 7.33
N VAL A 119 -12.79 -7.15 8.51
CA VAL A 119 -12.10 -8.29 9.10
C VAL A 119 -13.15 -9.36 9.34
N VAL A 120 -13.15 -10.39 8.49
CA VAL A 120 -14.08 -11.51 8.64
C VAL A 120 -13.60 -12.44 9.77
N SER A 121 -12.29 -12.53 9.97
CA SER A 121 -11.64 -13.23 11.08
C SER A 121 -10.26 -12.64 11.34
N GLU A 122 -9.81 -12.63 12.60
CA GLU A 122 -8.50 -12.10 12.99
C GLU A 122 -7.85 -12.87 14.14
N TYR A 123 -6.52 -12.85 14.16
CA TYR A 123 -5.72 -13.23 15.30
C TYR A 123 -4.33 -12.56 15.22
N PRO A 124 -3.86 -11.85 16.27
CA PRO A 124 -4.62 -11.43 17.45
C PRO A 124 -5.64 -10.35 17.13
N LYS A 125 -6.47 -10.01 18.12
CA LYS A 125 -7.56 -9.05 17.98
C LYS A 125 -7.05 -7.65 17.65
N ILE A 126 -7.74 -6.92 16.78
CA ILE A 126 -7.53 -5.48 16.60
C ILE A 126 -7.78 -4.77 17.91
N THR A 127 -6.89 -3.84 18.25
CA THR A 127 -6.99 -3.07 19.49
C THR A 127 -7.24 -1.60 19.25
N GLY A 128 -7.03 -1.11 18.03
CA GLY A 128 -7.29 0.28 17.70
C GLY A 128 -7.53 0.53 16.22
N GLY A 129 -8.25 1.61 15.98
CA GLY A 129 -8.66 1.99 14.65
C GLY A 129 -9.82 1.13 14.12
N PRO A 130 -10.08 1.18 12.82
CA PRO A 130 -9.19 1.82 11.88
C PRO A 130 -9.38 3.36 11.89
N ALA A 131 -8.27 4.11 11.87
CA ALA A 131 -8.23 5.53 12.21
C ALA A 131 -6.92 6.21 11.80
N TRP A 132 -6.86 7.53 11.92
CA TRP A 132 -5.62 8.30 11.80
C TRP A 132 -4.77 8.12 13.05
N PHE A 133 -3.51 7.75 12.86
CA PHE A 133 -2.49 7.73 13.89
C PHE A 133 -1.44 8.79 13.57
N ALA A 134 -1.14 9.58 14.60
CA ALA A 134 -0.10 10.60 14.53
C ALA A 134 1.14 10.15 15.28
N SER A 135 2.28 10.62 14.80
CA SER A 135 3.55 10.64 15.47
C SER A 135 3.44 11.46 16.74
N THR A 136 4.14 10.99 17.76
CA THR A 136 4.17 11.62 19.05
C THR A 136 5.60 11.72 19.54
N VAL A 137 5.84 12.69 20.41
CA VAL A 137 7.07 12.75 21.22
C VAL A 137 6.82 11.98 22.51
N ASP A 138 7.85 11.30 23.02
CA ASP A 138 8.04 10.69 24.35
C ASP A 138 6.80 10.29 25.18
N ASP A 139 6.81 9.06 25.73
CA ASP A 139 5.76 8.48 26.60
C ASP A 139 4.34 8.42 26.01
N LYS A 140 4.18 8.78 24.74
CA LYS A 140 2.94 8.73 23.97
C LYS A 140 2.89 7.50 23.07
N PRO A 141 1.70 7.12 22.56
CA PRO A 141 1.49 5.79 21.99
C PRO A 141 2.28 5.51 20.70
N ASN A 142 2.78 6.51 19.96
CA ASN A 142 3.52 6.26 18.72
C ASN A 142 4.78 7.14 18.64
N PRO A 143 5.81 6.84 19.45
CA PRO A 143 7.00 7.66 19.52
C PRO A 143 7.84 7.51 18.25
N TYR A 144 8.38 8.61 17.72
CA TYR A 144 9.29 8.57 16.56
C TYR A 144 8.70 7.94 15.27
N MET A 145 7.38 7.86 15.14
CA MET A 145 6.77 7.59 13.83
C MET A 145 7.17 8.73 12.86
N PRO A 146 7.49 8.46 11.59
CA PRO A 146 7.81 9.52 10.64
C PRO A 146 6.66 10.52 10.53
N GLN A 147 6.98 11.82 10.58
CA GLN A 147 6.01 12.89 10.41
C GLN A 147 5.78 13.15 8.92
N THR A 148 4.70 12.62 8.39
CA THR A 148 4.29 12.76 6.99
C THR A 148 3.25 13.87 6.85
N ASN A 149 2.47 14.14 7.91
CA ASN A 149 1.35 15.10 7.93
C ASN A 149 0.36 14.91 6.76
N ILE A 150 0.18 13.67 6.29
CA ILE A 150 -0.75 13.34 5.19
C ILE A 150 -2.21 13.33 5.64
N GLY A 151 -2.46 13.25 6.95
CA GLY A 151 -3.79 13.23 7.55
C GLY A 151 -4.46 14.61 7.59
N PRO A 152 -5.81 14.64 7.71
CA PRO A 152 -6.61 15.86 7.69
C PRO A 152 -6.32 16.82 8.85
N LYS A 153 -5.67 16.37 9.92
CA LYS A 153 -5.23 17.16 11.06
C LYS A 153 -3.71 17.06 11.30
N GLY A 154 -2.94 16.70 10.27
CA GLY A 154 -1.49 16.49 10.38
C GLY A 154 -1.12 15.13 10.98
N GLU A 155 -2.00 14.12 10.87
CA GLU A 155 -1.66 12.75 11.23
C GLU A 155 -0.81 12.08 10.14
N ASP A 156 -0.22 10.93 10.46
CA ASP A 156 0.90 10.40 9.67
C ASP A 156 0.59 9.10 8.92
N ILE A 157 -0.34 8.30 9.45
CA ILE A 157 -0.78 7.06 8.83
C ILE A 157 -2.26 6.80 9.17
N TRP A 158 -3.03 6.39 8.17
CA TRP A 158 -4.36 5.84 8.39
C TRP A 158 -4.27 4.32 8.37
N GLY A 159 -4.68 3.68 9.45
CA GLY A 159 -4.35 2.27 9.64
C GLY A 159 -5.23 1.55 10.63
N VAL A 160 -4.86 0.30 10.88
CA VAL A 160 -5.37 -0.56 11.96
C VAL A 160 -4.22 -0.82 12.93
N LYS A 161 -4.51 -0.84 14.24
CA LYS A 161 -3.54 -1.11 15.30
C LYS A 161 -3.78 -2.47 15.95
N TRP A 162 -2.72 -3.23 16.15
CA TRP A 162 -2.67 -4.43 16.98
C TRP A 162 -1.71 -4.22 18.14
N ASP A 163 -2.20 -4.36 19.37
CA ASP A 163 -1.35 -4.51 20.54
C ASP A 163 -0.94 -5.97 20.69
N VAL A 164 0.31 -6.16 21.07
CA VAL A 164 0.89 -7.46 21.37
C VAL A 164 0.51 -7.82 22.81
N PRO A 165 -0.18 -8.94 23.05
CA PRO A 165 -0.57 -9.32 24.40
C PRO A 165 0.67 -9.61 25.25
N GLU A 166 0.56 -9.32 26.54
CA GLU A 166 1.62 -9.65 27.51
C GLU A 166 1.94 -11.15 27.46
N GLY A 167 3.23 -11.49 27.41
CA GLY A 167 3.68 -12.88 27.29
C GLY A 167 3.66 -13.44 25.87
N ALA A 168 3.27 -12.66 24.85
CA ALA A 168 3.52 -13.05 23.46
C ALA A 168 5.02 -13.31 23.23
N GLY A 169 5.31 -14.25 22.34
CA GLY A 169 6.67 -14.56 21.94
C GLY A 169 7.36 -13.36 21.28
N ALA A 170 8.69 -13.45 21.15
CA ALA A 170 9.50 -12.46 20.45
C ALA A 170 9.35 -12.50 18.91
N ILE A 171 8.48 -13.38 18.41
CA ILE A 171 7.99 -13.44 17.04
C ILE A 171 6.48 -13.24 17.13
N PHE A 172 5.96 -12.29 16.37
CA PHE A 172 4.55 -11.91 16.43
C PHE A 172 3.91 -12.11 15.06
N THR A 173 2.86 -12.91 15.01
CA THR A 173 2.12 -13.19 13.77
C THR A 173 0.72 -12.62 13.87
N VAL A 174 0.34 -11.83 12.87
CA VAL A 174 -1.03 -11.36 12.68
C VAL A 174 -1.60 -12.01 11.44
N LYS A 175 -2.80 -12.55 11.55
CA LYS A 175 -3.56 -13.12 10.45
C LYS A 175 -4.95 -12.53 10.43
N PHE A 176 -5.41 -12.11 9.25
CA PHE A 176 -6.79 -11.67 9.07
C PHE A 176 -7.29 -11.94 7.64
N THR A 177 -8.61 -11.93 7.48
CA THR A 177 -9.27 -12.06 6.17
C THR A 177 -10.07 -10.81 5.81
N THR A 178 -10.02 -10.39 4.55
CA THR A 178 -10.69 -9.18 4.04
C THR A 178 -11.02 -9.32 2.56
N GLU A 179 -11.97 -8.53 2.06
CA GLU A 179 -12.29 -8.41 0.63
C GLU A 179 -11.26 -7.55 -0.13
N ASN A 180 -10.41 -6.83 0.60
CA ASN A 180 -9.48 -5.84 0.05
C ASN A 180 -8.25 -6.48 -0.61
N ALA A 181 -7.98 -6.05 -1.84
CA ALA A 181 -6.88 -6.55 -2.65
C ALA A 181 -5.51 -6.03 -2.14
N PRO A 182 -4.43 -6.77 -2.42
CA PRO A 182 -3.09 -6.37 -2.01
C PRO A 182 -2.59 -5.17 -2.83
N VAL A 183 -2.09 -4.15 -2.14
CA VAL A 183 -1.38 -3.00 -2.73
C VAL A 183 -0.11 -2.70 -1.94
N TRP A 184 0.73 -1.79 -2.43
CA TRP A 184 1.89 -1.32 -1.68
C TRP A 184 1.52 -0.21 -0.69
N GLY A 185 2.05 -0.29 0.52
CA GLY A 185 1.85 0.72 1.54
C GLY A 185 2.80 0.58 2.72
N ASP A 186 2.38 1.22 3.81
CA ASP A 186 3.22 1.54 4.95
C ASP A 186 2.88 0.71 6.19
N PHE A 187 3.86 0.62 7.08
CA PHE A 187 3.65 0.14 8.44
C PHE A 187 4.51 0.89 9.45
N TYR A 188 4.10 0.80 10.71
CA TYR A 188 4.88 1.26 11.84
C TYR A 188 4.79 0.25 12.98
N ALA A 189 5.91 -0.03 13.62
CA ALA A 189 6.01 -0.93 14.77
C ALA A 189 6.83 -0.27 15.87
N VAL A 190 6.51 -0.58 17.13
CA VAL A 190 7.22 -0.06 18.30
C VAL A 190 7.20 -1.03 19.46
N ASP A 191 8.27 -1.02 20.26
CA ASP A 191 8.37 -1.78 21.51
C ASP A 191 7.59 -1.11 22.66
N GLY A 192 7.67 -1.69 23.86
CA GLY A 192 7.02 -1.14 25.06
C GLY A 192 7.72 0.09 25.65
N GLY A 193 8.86 0.48 25.10
CA GLY A 193 9.75 1.51 25.61
C GLY A 193 10.37 1.13 26.96
N GLU A 194 11.69 1.12 27.05
CA GLU A 194 12.41 0.87 28.30
C GLU A 194 12.88 2.19 28.93
N LYS A 195 12.79 2.27 30.27
CA LYS A 195 13.30 3.44 31.00
C LYS A 195 14.79 3.28 31.25
N TYR A 196 15.58 4.23 30.77
CA TYR A 196 17.00 4.37 31.03
C TYR A 196 17.29 5.79 31.54
N ASP A 197 17.84 5.90 32.75
CA ASP A 197 18.15 7.18 33.41
C ASP A 197 16.98 8.17 33.41
N GLY A 198 15.77 7.67 33.70
CA GLY A 198 14.55 8.47 33.73
C GLY A 198 13.92 8.79 32.36
N ASN A 199 14.64 8.57 31.27
CA ASN A 199 14.15 8.75 29.90
C ASN A 199 13.68 7.43 29.30
N ARG A 200 12.65 7.47 28.45
CA ARG A 200 12.16 6.27 27.77
C ARG A 200 12.79 6.14 26.40
N ILE A 201 13.48 5.03 26.18
CA ILE A 201 14.10 4.69 24.91
C ILE A 201 13.20 3.67 24.21
N TRP A 202 12.95 3.90 22.92
CA TRP A 202 12.02 3.13 22.13
C TRP A 202 12.73 2.47 20.95
N ALA A 203 12.52 1.17 20.78
CA ALA A 203 12.81 0.52 19.52
C ALA A 203 11.62 0.70 18.59
N VAL A 204 11.84 1.31 17.43
CA VAL A 204 10.82 1.54 16.40
C VAL A 204 11.29 1.01 15.06
N ALA A 205 10.35 0.58 14.22
CA ALA A 205 10.63 0.15 12.86
C ALA A 205 9.49 0.55 11.90
N TYR A 206 9.85 0.96 10.70
CA TYR A 206 8.94 1.31 9.62
C TYR A 206 9.63 1.10 8.26
N ASN A 207 8.86 0.96 7.18
CA ASN A 207 9.40 0.84 5.83
C ASN A 207 10.01 2.18 5.37
N THR A 208 11.11 2.14 4.60
CA THR A 208 11.83 3.37 4.19
C THR A 208 11.03 4.29 3.26
N GLY A 209 9.96 3.77 2.63
CA GLY A 209 9.01 4.51 1.81
C GLY A 209 7.88 5.16 2.60
N PHE A 210 7.91 5.13 3.93
CA PHE A 210 6.82 5.63 4.79
C PHE A 210 6.39 7.05 4.42
N GLY A 211 5.10 7.22 4.10
CA GLY A 211 4.51 8.49 3.72
C GLY A 211 4.89 9.02 2.34
N GLN A 212 5.63 8.25 1.55
CA GLN A 212 5.98 8.60 0.18
C GLN A 212 5.01 7.95 -0.79
N GLU A 213 4.77 8.61 -1.93
CA GLU A 213 4.07 7.97 -3.04
C GLU A 213 4.83 6.73 -3.52
N PHE A 214 4.08 5.68 -3.84
CA PHE A 214 4.66 4.44 -4.32
C PHE A 214 5.44 4.66 -5.62
N ASP A 215 6.68 4.18 -5.64
CA ASP A 215 7.56 4.19 -6.82
C ASP A 215 7.80 2.75 -7.28
N SER A 216 7.26 2.41 -8.44
CA SER A 216 7.40 1.09 -9.06
C SER A 216 8.86 0.71 -9.38
N ASN A 217 9.77 1.69 -9.46
CA ASN A 217 11.20 1.42 -9.64
C ASN A 217 11.90 1.05 -8.33
N ASN A 218 11.26 1.29 -7.19
CA ASN A 218 11.84 1.15 -5.85
C ASN A 218 10.90 0.41 -4.88
N MET A 219 10.20 -0.62 -5.36
CA MET A 219 9.20 -1.40 -4.61
C MET A 219 9.71 -1.99 -3.27
N GLY A 220 11.03 -2.14 -3.13
CA GLY A 220 11.69 -2.56 -1.89
C GLY A 220 11.44 -1.65 -0.69
N LYS A 221 10.95 -0.42 -0.90
CA LYS A 221 10.69 0.57 0.16
C LYS A 221 9.32 0.44 0.84
N TRP A 222 8.43 -0.41 0.32
CA TRP A 222 7.07 -0.61 0.85
C TRP A 222 6.83 -2.08 1.18
N ILE A 223 5.75 -2.33 1.92
CA ILE A 223 5.21 -3.66 2.18
C ILE A 223 3.87 -3.81 1.47
N VAL A 224 3.39 -5.04 1.34
CA VAL A 224 2.03 -5.27 0.84
C VAL A 224 1.04 -5.03 1.98
N VAL A 225 -0.03 -4.27 1.71
CA VAL A 225 -1.11 -3.92 2.64
C VAL A 225 -2.48 -4.13 1.97
N PRO A 226 -3.57 -4.33 2.73
CA PRO A 226 -4.92 -4.39 2.17
C PRO A 226 -5.44 -3.00 1.77
N ASP A 227 -6.02 -2.88 0.57
CA ASP A 227 -6.68 -1.65 0.11
C ASP A 227 -8.07 -1.90 -0.49
N SER A 228 -9.01 -1.01 -0.13
CA SER A 228 -10.39 -0.93 -0.60
C SER A 228 -10.56 -0.50 -2.05
N ALA A 229 -9.47 -0.20 -2.78
CA ALA A 229 -9.51 -0.16 -4.22
C ALA A 229 -10.20 -1.47 -4.65
N PRO A 230 -11.41 -1.41 -5.23
CA PRO A 230 -11.99 -2.63 -5.76
C PRO A 230 -10.97 -3.19 -6.75
N PRO A 231 -10.96 -4.49 -7.07
CA PRO A 231 -10.34 -4.97 -8.29
C PRO A 231 -11.09 -4.34 -9.48
N THR A 232 -10.99 -3.03 -9.64
CA THR A 232 -11.47 -2.29 -10.78
C THR A 232 -10.45 -2.51 -11.87
N GLY A 233 -10.42 -3.73 -12.38
CA GLY A 233 -10.59 -3.85 -13.81
C GLY A 233 -11.96 -3.24 -14.15
N VAL A 234 -12.11 -1.92 -14.05
CA VAL A 234 -13.21 -1.24 -14.72
C VAL A 234 -12.90 -1.47 -16.18
N PRO A 235 -13.74 -2.22 -16.90
CA PRO A 235 -13.55 -2.33 -18.31
C PRO A 235 -13.85 -0.96 -18.90
N LEU A 236 -12.79 -0.18 -19.14
CA LEU A 236 -12.75 0.94 -20.05
C LEU A 236 -13.17 0.61 -21.51
N PRO A 237 -13.42 -0.65 -21.97
CA PRO A 237 -13.96 -0.86 -23.30
C PRO A 237 -15.35 -0.28 -23.52
N GLY A 238 -16.25 -0.29 -22.53
CA GLY A 238 -17.67 0.04 -22.73
C GLY A 238 -17.93 1.54 -22.98
N ALA A 239 -17.44 2.39 -22.08
CA ALA A 239 -17.67 3.84 -22.13
C ALA A 239 -16.93 4.49 -23.30
N LEU A 240 -15.72 4.03 -23.64
CA LEU A 240 -14.96 4.50 -24.81
C LEU A 240 -15.62 4.06 -26.12
N LEU A 241 -16.18 2.84 -26.19
CA LEU A 241 -17.00 2.41 -27.34
C LEU A 241 -18.26 3.27 -27.49
N LEU A 242 -18.96 3.56 -26.39
CA LEU A 242 -20.18 4.39 -26.41
C LEU A 242 -19.88 5.84 -26.79
N LEU A 243 -18.81 6.43 -26.24
CA LEU A 243 -18.33 7.77 -26.59
C LEU A 243 -17.90 7.82 -28.06
N GLY A 244 -17.11 6.84 -28.50
CA GLY A 244 -16.68 6.70 -29.89
C GLY A 244 -17.86 6.56 -30.86
N ALA A 245 -18.85 5.74 -30.52
CA ALA A 245 -20.07 5.57 -31.31
C ALA A 245 -20.94 6.84 -31.34
N GLY A 246 -21.06 7.54 -30.21
CA GLY A 246 -21.80 8.80 -30.12
C GLY A 246 -21.18 9.90 -30.99
N LEU A 247 -19.85 10.06 -30.94
CA LEU A 247 -19.12 11.04 -31.75
C LEU A 247 -19.17 10.72 -33.24
N ALA A 248 -19.06 9.44 -33.63
CA ALA A 248 -19.21 9.01 -35.02
C ALA A 248 -20.60 9.35 -35.58
N ARG A 249 -21.65 9.16 -34.78
CA ARG A 249 -23.04 9.50 -35.16
C ARG A 249 -23.23 11.01 -35.34
N LEU A 250 -22.68 11.83 -34.45
CA LEU A 250 -22.71 13.29 -34.55
C LEU A 250 -21.98 13.81 -35.79
N ALA A 251 -20.82 13.24 -36.11
CA ALA A 251 -20.07 13.57 -37.31
C ALA A 251 -20.85 13.23 -38.60
N ALA A 252 -21.51 12.06 -38.63
CA ALA A 252 -22.36 11.66 -39.75
C ALA A 252 -23.58 12.60 -39.92
N TYR A 253 -24.22 12.99 -38.81
CA TYR A 253 -25.35 13.92 -38.82
C TYR A 253 -24.96 15.31 -39.35
N ARG A 254 -23.84 15.87 -38.88
CA ARG A 254 -23.33 17.18 -39.35
C ARG A 254 -22.99 17.19 -40.84
N ARG A 255 -22.50 16.07 -41.38
CA ARG A 255 -22.21 15.94 -42.82
C ARG A 255 -23.47 16.02 -43.68
N ARG A 256 -24.59 15.49 -43.21
CA ARG A 256 -25.86 15.51 -43.96
C ARG A 256 -26.51 16.90 -44.00
N HIS A 257 -26.31 17.71 -42.98
CA HIS A 257 -26.95 19.03 -42.87
C HIS A 257 -26.11 20.21 -43.39
N ARG A 258 -24.93 19.98 -43.95
CA ARG A 258 -24.09 21.02 -44.59
C ARG A 258 -24.23 21.11 -46.12
N VAL A 259 -25.10 20.30 -46.72
CA VAL A 259 -25.32 20.25 -48.18
C VAL A 259 -26.59 21.02 -48.58
N VAL A 260 -26.88 22.12 -47.89
CA VAL A 260 -27.91 23.09 -48.30
C VAL A 260 -27.26 24.46 -48.39
#